data_AF-A0A1W1UF48-F1
#
_entry.id   AF-A0A1W1UF48-F1
#
_cell.length_a   1.000
_cell.length_b   1.000
_cell.length_c   1.000
_cell.angle_alpha   90.00
_cell.angle_beta   90.00
_cell.angle_gamma   90.00
#
_symmetry.space_group_name_H-M   'P 1'
#
loop_
_entity.id
_entity.type
_entity.pdbx_description
1 polymer ?
#
loop_
_entity_poly.entity_id
_entity_poly.type
_entity_poly.pdbx_seq_one_letter_code
_entity_poly.pdbx_strand_id
1 'polypeptide(L)' 'MKQRMRRPLQDELTEAMHGEFTVDAETEQRHRVQTARSSVAMGMFTPAQAAEAYDVPLAEVEAAVSLPGTLP' A
#
# COMPACT_ATOMS: atom_id res chain seq x y z
N MET A 1 -15.86 -25.65 44.39
CA MET A 1 -16.20 -25.93 42.98
C MET A 1 -15.81 -24.72 42.15
N LYS A 2 -15.00 -24.92 41.10
CA LYS A 2 -14.45 -23.85 40.25
C LYS A 2 -15.47 -23.50 39.18
N GLN A 3 -15.97 -22.27 39.14
CA GLN A 3 -16.53 -21.70 37.91
C GLN A 3 -15.98 -20.29 37.74
N ARG A 4 -14.81 -20.21 37.08
CA ARG A 4 -14.33 -18.97 36.49
C ARG A 4 -15.20 -18.70 35.25
N MET A 5 -16.30 -17.99 35.42
CA MET A 5 -17.04 -17.40 34.29
C MET A 5 -16.31 -16.13 33.82
N ARG A 6 -15.24 -16.34 33.06
CA ARG A 6 -14.75 -15.41 32.03
C ARG A 6 -14.60 -16.34 30.83
N ARG A 7 -15.35 -16.20 29.73
CA ARG A 7 -15.06 -15.29 28.62
C ARG A 7 -16.15 -15.53 27.56
N PRO A 8 -16.94 -14.51 27.20
CA PRO A 8 -17.38 -14.38 25.80
C PRO A 8 -16.83 -13.09 25.17
N LEU A 9 -16.72 -12.03 25.96
CA LEU A 9 -16.29 -10.70 25.49
C LEU A 9 -14.84 -10.63 24.96
N GLN A 10 -13.97 -11.57 25.35
CA GLN A 10 -12.58 -11.56 24.91
C GLN A 10 -12.45 -12.06 23.46
N ASP A 11 -13.34 -12.94 23.00
CA ASP A 11 -13.20 -13.56 21.69
C ASP A 11 -13.68 -12.61 20.58
N GLU A 12 -14.78 -11.87 20.79
CA GLU A 12 -15.31 -10.86 19.84
C GLU A 12 -14.35 -9.68 19.60
N LEU A 13 -13.59 -9.26 20.62
CA LEU A 13 -12.57 -8.20 20.50
C LEU A 13 -11.34 -8.65 19.69
N THR A 14 -11.07 -9.96 19.66
CA THR A 14 -9.93 -10.51 18.93
C THR A 14 -10.26 -10.58 17.44
N GLU A 15 -11.49 -10.96 17.09
CA GLU A 15 -11.95 -11.11 15.71
C GLU A 15 -12.03 -9.76 14.97
N ALA A 16 -12.43 -8.68 15.65
CA ALA A 16 -12.44 -7.33 15.08
C ALA A 16 -11.04 -6.75 14.77
N MET A 17 -9.98 -7.24 15.43
CA MET A 17 -8.60 -6.86 15.13
C MET A 17 -8.03 -7.59 13.90
N HIS A 18 -8.70 -8.64 13.42
CA HIS A 18 -8.31 -9.44 12.25
C HIS A 18 -9.18 -9.15 11.03
N GLY A 19 -9.81 -7.97 10.96
CA GLY A 19 -10.54 -7.54 9.78
C GLY A 19 -9.60 -7.49 8.57
N GLU A 20 -9.84 -8.34 7.58
CA GLU A 20 -9.20 -8.22 6.27
C GLU A 20 -9.63 -6.89 5.65
N PHE A 21 -8.68 -5.96 5.50
CA PHE A 21 -8.91 -4.72 4.79
C PHE A 21 -8.74 -4.99 3.29
N THR A 22 -9.84 -5.07 2.55
CA THR A 22 -9.80 -5.03 1.08
C THR A 22 -9.49 -3.61 0.63
N VAL A 23 -8.28 -3.43 0.10
CA VAL A 23 -7.91 -2.24 -0.66
C VAL A 23 -8.62 -2.31 -2.01
N ASP A 24 -9.20 -1.20 -2.46
CA ASP A 24 -9.75 -1.14 -3.81
C ASP A 24 -8.63 -1.15 -4.86
N ALA A 25 -8.94 -1.66 -6.06
CA ALA A 25 -7.95 -1.84 -7.12
C ALA A 25 -7.31 -0.52 -7.58
N GLU A 26 -7.99 0.62 -7.46
CA GLU A 26 -7.44 1.93 -7.81
C GLU A 26 -6.39 2.38 -6.80
N THR A 27 -6.66 2.19 -5.50
CA THR A 27 -5.70 2.47 -4.42
C THR A 27 -4.48 1.56 -4.52
N GLU A 28 -4.66 0.28 -4.83
CA GLU A 28 -3.56 -0.65 -5.05
C GLU A 28 -2.71 -0.23 -6.27
N GLN A 29 -3.34 0.17 -7.38
CA GLN A 29 -2.63 0.67 -8.56
C GLN A 29 -1.83 1.93 -8.24
N ARG A 30 -2.41 2.89 -7.54
CA ARG A 30 -1.71 4.12 -7.10
C ARG A 30 -0.50 3.79 -6.23
N HIS A 31 -0.64 2.85 -5.30
CA HIS A 31 0.44 2.41 -4.45
C HIS A 31 1.60 1.79 -5.25
N ARG A 32 1.28 0.93 -6.25
CA ARG A 32 2.30 0.33 -7.13
C ARG A 32 3.07 1.39 -7.91
N VAL A 33 2.37 2.35 -8.52
CA VAL A 33 2.99 3.46 -9.27
C VAL A 33 3.89 4.31 -8.36
N GLN A 34 3.42 4.63 -7.16
CA GLN A 34 4.19 5.41 -6.21
C GLN A 34 5.45 4.68 -5.76
N THR A 35 5.35 3.37 -5.51
CA THR A 35 6.49 2.53 -5.15
C THR A 35 7.52 2.47 -6.29
N ALA A 36 7.05 2.27 -7.53
CA ALA A 36 7.91 2.26 -8.71
C ALA A 36 8.69 3.58 -8.86
N ARG A 37 8.00 4.72 -8.72
CA ARG A 37 8.61 6.06 -8.76
C ARG A 37 9.64 6.25 -7.64
N SER A 38 9.32 5.84 -6.41
CA SER A 38 10.26 5.93 -5.29
C SER A 38 11.52 5.10 -5.53
N SER A 39 11.40 3.89 -6.08
CA SER A 39 12.55 3.05 -6.41
C SER A 39 13.45 3.67 -7.47
N VAL A 40 12.87 4.35 -8.47
CA VAL A 40 13.62 5.15 -9.45
C VAL A 40 14.31 6.34 -8.78
N ALA A 41 13.59 7.08 -7.93
CA ALA A 41 14.13 8.25 -7.23
C ALA A 41 15.29 7.88 -6.28
N MET A 42 15.28 6.67 -5.71
CA MET A 42 16.36 6.11 -4.90
C MET A 42 17.53 5.56 -5.73
N GLY A 43 17.42 5.54 -7.06
CA GLY A 43 18.44 5.00 -7.96
C GLY A 43 18.54 3.47 -7.94
N MET A 44 17.53 2.77 -7.38
CA MET A 44 17.51 1.30 -7.31
C MET A 44 17.20 0.68 -8.67
N PHE A 45 16.38 1.36 -9.48
CA PHE A 45 15.99 0.91 -10.81
C PHE A 45 15.98 2.07 -11.81
N THR A 46 16.15 1.75 -13.09
CA THR A 46 15.75 2.65 -14.17
C THR A 46 14.21 2.72 -14.28
N PRO A 47 13.63 3.77 -14.88
CA PRO A 47 12.18 3.86 -15.08
C PRO A 47 11.56 2.63 -15.75
N ALA A 48 12.22 2.08 -16.78
CA ALA A 48 11.79 0.87 -17.48
C ALA A 48 11.80 -0.37 -16.57
N GLN A 49 12.86 -0.55 -15.77
CA GLN A 49 12.96 -1.68 -14.84
C GLN A 49 11.93 -1.57 -13.70
N ALA A 50 11.65 -0.37 -13.22
CA ALA A 50 10.60 -0.17 -12.21
C ALA A 50 9.20 -0.43 -12.78
N ALA A 51 8.93 0.02 -14.01
CA ALA A 51 7.66 -0.26 -14.69
C ALA A 51 7.38 -1.77 -14.80
N GLU A 52 8.38 -2.55 -15.21
CA GLU A 52 8.30 -4.01 -15.29
C GLU A 52 8.17 -4.66 -13.90
N ALA A 53 8.99 -4.26 -12.93
CA ALA A 53 9.02 -4.87 -11.61
C ALA A 53 7.73 -4.68 -10.80
N TYR A 54 7.04 -3.55 -11.00
CA TYR A 54 5.82 -3.21 -10.27
C TYR A 54 4.54 -3.37 -11.11
N ASP A 55 4.64 -3.88 -12.34
CA ASP A 55 3.52 -4.05 -13.27
C ASP A 55 2.71 -2.76 -13.44
N VAL A 56 3.41 -1.67 -13.78
CA VAL A 56 2.83 -0.34 -14.01
C VAL A 56 3.33 0.22 -15.34
N PRO A 57 2.53 1.03 -16.03
CA PRO A 57 2.94 1.58 -17.32
C PRO A 57 4.10 2.55 -17.14
N LEU A 58 5.09 2.47 -18.04
CA LEU A 58 6.29 3.33 -18.01
C LEU A 58 5.94 4.82 -17.99
N ALA A 59 4.92 5.23 -18.73
CA ALA A 59 4.45 6.61 -18.75
C ALA A 59 4.01 7.11 -17.37
N GLU A 60 3.45 6.24 -16.52
CA GLU A 60 3.10 6.61 -15.14
C GLU A 60 4.33 6.70 -14.25
N VAL A 61 5.37 5.91 -14.47
CA VAL A 61 6.63 6.01 -13.72
C VAL A 61 7.39 7.29 -14.09
N GLU A 62 7.41 7.64 -15.38
CA GLU A 62 8.10 8.81 -15.92
C GLU A 62 7.35 10.12 -15.74
N ALA A 63 6.02 10.07 -15.58
CA ALA A 63 5.22 11.25 -15.30
C ALA A 63 5.80 11.93 -14.05
N ALA A 64 6.35 13.13 -14.28
CA ALA A 64 7.03 13.92 -13.29
C ALA A 64 6.18 13.97 -12.02
N VAL A 65 6.82 13.73 -10.87
CA VAL A 65 6.21 13.95 -9.57
C VAL A 65 5.82 15.42 -9.52
N SER A 66 4.58 15.73 -9.90
CA SER A 66 3.95 16.99 -9.55
C SER A 66 3.79 16.93 -8.05
N LEU A 67 4.86 17.31 -7.35
CA LEU A 67 4.86 17.49 -5.91
C LEU A 67 3.77 18.52 -5.64
N PRO A 68 2.73 18.20 -4.86
CA PRO A 68 1.78 19.21 -4.43
C PRO A 68 2.55 20.22 -3.57
N GLY A 69 2.99 21.33 -4.16
CA GLY A 69 3.79 22.33 -3.46
C GLY A 69 4.79 23.15 -4.28
N THR A 70 5.03 22.84 -5.56
CA THR A 70 5.79 23.77 -6.44
C THR A 70 4.82 24.77 -7.07
N LEU A 71 4.57 25.87 -6.34
CA LEU A 71 4.00 27.09 -6.93
C LEU A 71 5.11 27.84 -7.70
N PRO A 72 4.75 28.54 -8.80
CA PRO A 72 5.69 29.34 -9.61
C PRO A 72 6.31 30.51 -8.83
#